data_AF-A0A163YE06-F1
#
_entry.id   AF-A0A163YE06-F1
#
_cell.length_a   1.000
_cell.length_b   1.000
_cell.length_c   1.000
_cell.angle_alpha   90.00
_cell.angle_beta   90.00
_cell.angle_gamma   90.00
#
_symmetry.space_group_name_H-M   'P 1'
#
loop_
_entity.id
_entity.type
_entity.pdbx_description
1 polymer ?
#
loop_
_entity_poly.entity_id
_entity_poly.type
_entity_poly.pdbx_seq_one_letter_code
_entity_poly.pdbx_strand_id
1 'polypeptide(L)' 'MAEIHFQAMKLGSYSRLPLNVHVELRRCMEANAKLILKIDQLNQLAFHAHTIGDTDWERNILNEIEEIKAKGEVEHA' A
#
# COMPACT_ATOMS: atom_id res chain seq x y z
N MET A 1 10.82 -3.48 -2.43
CA MET A 1 10.41 -3.72 -3.84
C MET A 1 11.47 -3.34 -4.88
N ALA A 2 12.20 -2.24 -4.71
CA ALA A 2 13.24 -1.79 -5.67
C ALA A 2 14.34 -2.84 -5.93
N GLU A 3 14.83 -3.51 -4.89
CA GLU A 3 15.87 -4.55 -5.00
C GLU A 3 15.41 -5.77 -5.85
N ILE A 4 14.19 -6.27 -5.63
CA ILE A 4 13.62 -7.37 -6.40
C ILE A 4 13.43 -6.97 -7.87
N HIS A 5 13.02 -5.72 -8.13
CA HIS A 5 12.90 -5.18 -9.49
C HIS A 5 14.27 -5.11 -10.19
N PHE A 6 15.31 -4.66 -9.48
CA PHE A 6 16.67 -4.60 -10.01
C PHE A 6 17.22 -6.00 -10.34
N GLN A 7 16.99 -6.98 -9.47
CA GLN A 7 17.37 -8.38 -9.73
C GLN A 7 16.61 -8.97 -10.92
N ALA A 8 15.30 -8.70 -11.03
CA ALA A 8 14.50 -9.14 -12.17
C ALA A 8 14.96 -8.51 -13.49
N MET A 9 15.33 -7.22 -13.48
CA MET A 9 15.93 -6.54 -14.63
C MET A 9 17.26 -7.16 -15.03
N LYS A 10 18.14 -7.43 -14.07
CA LYS A 10 19.44 -8.09 -14.32
C LYS A 10 19.28 -9.48 -14.92
N LEU A 11 18.24 -10.21 -14.51
CA LEU A 11 17.92 -11.54 -15.04
C LEU A 11 17.11 -11.50 -16.34
N GLY A 12 16.62 -10.32 -16.74
CA GLY A 12 15.83 -10.07 -17.95
C GLY A 12 14.36 -10.51 -17.86
N SER A 13 13.90 -10.98 -16.70
CA SER A 13 12.49 -11.31 -16.45
C SER A 13 12.26 -11.61 -14.96
N TYR A 14 11.08 -11.26 -14.46
CA TYR A 14 10.61 -11.71 -13.15
C TYR A 14 10.49 -13.23 -13.05
N SER A 15 10.17 -13.93 -14.14
CA SER A 15 10.02 -15.40 -14.15
C SER A 15 11.33 -16.17 -13.91
N ARG A 16 12.47 -15.47 -13.91
CA ARG A 16 13.80 -16.04 -13.66
C ARG A 16 14.27 -15.82 -12.21
N LEU A 17 13.46 -15.16 -11.37
CA LEU A 17 13.76 -15.03 -9.96
C LEU A 17 13.68 -16.39 -9.28
N PRO A 18 14.52 -16.65 -8.27
CA PRO A 18 14.42 -17.88 -7.50
C PRO A 18 13.10 -17.95 -6.71
N LEU A 19 12.62 -19.16 -6.46
CA LEU A 19 11.27 -19.41 -5.92
C LEU A 19 11.01 -18.69 -4.59
N ASN A 20 12.03 -18.60 -3.73
CA ASN A 20 11.95 -17.86 -2.46
C ASN A 20 11.65 -16.36 -2.67
N VAL A 21 12.30 -15.73 -3.65
CA VAL A 21 12.07 -14.31 -3.99
C VAL A 21 10.69 -14.12 -4.60
N HIS A 22 10.18 -15.08 -5.36
CA HIS A 22 8.79 -15.06 -5.84
C HIS A 22 7.75 -15.13 -4.71
N VAL A 23 8.00 -15.96 -3.70
CA VAL A 23 7.11 -16.06 -2.52
C VAL A 23 7.14 -14.75 -1.73
N GLU A 24 8.31 -14.16 -1.55
CA GLU A 24 8.47 -12.86 -0.88
C GLU A 24 7.79 -11.74 -1.67
N LEU A 25 8.01 -11.68 -2.99
CA LEU A 25 7.36 -10.71 -3.88
C LEU A 25 5.83 -10.82 -3.80
N ARG A 26 5.29 -12.05 -3.81
CA ARG A 26 3.84 -12.26 -3.64
C ARG A 26 3.35 -11.72 -2.31
N ARG A 27 4.05 -12.03 -1.20
CA ARG A 27 3.68 -11.53 0.14
C ARG A 27 3.66 -10.01 0.19
N CYS A 28 4.68 -9.36 -0.37
CA CYS A 28 4.72 -7.90 -0.45
C CYS A 28 3.58 -7.34 -1.32
N MET A 29 3.31 -7.94 -2.48
CA MET A 29 2.20 -7.52 -3.34
C MET A 29 0.84 -7.67 -2.65
N GLU A 30 0.61 -8.77 -1.92
CA GLU A 30 -0.61 -8.98 -1.14
C GLU A 30 -0.76 -7.95 -0.01
N ALA A 31 0.34 -7.63 0.70
CA ALA A 31 0.34 -6.59 1.72
C ALA A 31 -0.01 -5.22 1.11
N ASN A 32 0.64 -4.85 0.00
CA ASN A 32 0.38 -3.58 -0.68
C ASN A 32 -1.05 -3.49 -1.21
N ALA A 33 -1.59 -4.58 -1.76
CA ALA A 33 -2.98 -4.64 -2.22
C ALA A 33 -3.98 -4.41 -1.07
N LYS A 34 -3.72 -4.99 0.11
CA LYS A 34 -4.55 -4.77 1.32
C LYS A 34 -4.49 -3.32 1.80
N LEU A 35 -3.31 -2.70 1.79
CA LEU A 35 -3.14 -1.31 2.16
C LEU A 35 -3.92 -0.38 1.22
N ILE A 36 -3.81 -0.60 -0.10
CA ILE A 36 -4.56 0.17 -1.11
C ILE A 36 -6.06 0.03 -0.88
N LEU A 37 -6.56 -1.19 -0.68
CA LEU A 37 -7.99 -1.43 -0.44
C LEU A 37 -8.48 -0.69 0.82
N LYS A 38 -7.70 -0.73 1.90
CA LYS A 38 -8.04 -0.04 3.15
C LYS A 38 -8.06 1.48 2.98
N ILE A 39 -7.09 2.05 2.26
CA ILE A 39 -7.07 3.49 1.95
C ILE A 39 -8.29 3.88 1.10
N ASP A 40 -8.65 3.09 0.09
CA ASP A 40 -9.83 3.36 -0.75
C ASP A 40 -11.11 3.39 0.08
N GLN A 41 -11.29 2.41 0.97
CA GLN A 41 -12.42 2.38 1.90
C GLN A 41 -12.47 3.61 2.83
N LEU A 42 -11.32 4.02 3.36
CA LEU A 42 -11.23 5.22 4.20
C LEU A 42 -11.54 6.49 3.41
N ASN A 43 -11.08 6.62 2.16
CA ASN A 43 -11.41 7.76 1.32
C ASN A 43 -12.92 7.87 1.07
N GLN A 44 -13.60 6.75 0.83
CA GLN A 44 -15.05 6.72 0.69
C GLN A 44 -15.76 7.15 1.98
N LEU A 45 -15.28 6.70 3.14
CA LEU A 45 -15.83 7.12 4.44
C LEU A 45 -15.59 8.61 4.72
N ALA A 46 -14.40 9.14 4.40
CA ALA A 46 -14.09 10.55 4.55
C ALA A 46 -15.01 11.41 3.68
N PHE A 47 -15.26 10.99 2.44
CA PHE A 47 -16.22 11.64 1.57
C PHE A 47 -17.63 11.64 2.19
N HIS A 48 -18.08 10.52 2.75
CA HIS A 48 -19.37 10.48 3.44
C HIS A 48 -19.42 11.41 4.67
N ALA A 49 -18.38 11.41 5.51
CA ALA A 49 -18.27 12.30 6.66
C ALA A 49 -18.35 13.78 6.24
N HIS A 50 -17.65 14.15 5.17
CA HIS A 50 -17.71 15.47 4.56
C HIS A 50 -19.13 15.83 4.11
N THR A 51 -19.81 14.92 3.40
CA THR A 51 -21.16 15.17 2.87
C THR A 51 -22.22 15.37 3.96
N ILE A 52 -22.05 14.78 5.13
CA ILE A 52 -22.96 14.97 6.28
C ILE A 52 -22.54 16.13 7.19
N GLY A 53 -21.43 16.81 6.88
CA GLY A 53 -20.91 17.93 7.66
C GLY A 53 -20.18 17.54 8.94
N ASP A 54 -19.80 16.27 9.10
CA ASP A 54 -19.04 15.78 10.26
C ASP A 54 -17.54 15.93 10.01
N THR A 55 -17.05 17.17 10.21
CA THR A 55 -15.65 17.54 9.95
C THR A 55 -14.67 16.90 10.91
N ASP A 56 -15.09 16.58 12.15
CA ASP A 56 -14.23 15.92 13.12
C ASP A 56 -14.01 14.46 12.73
N TRP A 57 -15.07 13.78 12.29
CA TRP A 57 -14.96 12.42 11.76
C TRP A 57 -14.15 12.37 10.46
N GLU A 58 -14.40 13.29 9.52
CA GLU A 58 -13.61 13.43 8.29
C GLU A 58 -12.11 13.58 8.62
N ARG A 59 -11.77 14.48 9.53
CA ARG A 59 -10.38 14.73 9.94
C ARG A 59 -9.72 13.50 10.57
N ASN A 60 -10.45 12.75 11.40
CA ASN A 60 -9.92 11.53 12.01
C ASN A 60 -9.61 10.46 10.95
N ILE A 61 -10.48 10.32 9.94
CA ILE A 61 -10.27 9.38 8.83
C ILE A 61 -9.05 9.79 7.99
N LEU A 62 -8.91 11.08 7.68
CA LEU A 62 -7.76 11.58 6.93
C LEU A 62 -6.45 11.35 7.68
N ASN A 63 -6.43 11.52 9.00
CA ASN A 63 -5.26 11.20 9.82
C ASN A 63 -4.90 9.70 9.74
N GLU A 64 -5.88 8.80 9.80
CA GLU A 64 -5.64 7.35 9.65
C GLU A 64 -5.05 7.03 8.27
N ILE A 65 -5.53 7.68 7.21
CA ILE A 65 -4.99 7.52 5.84
C ILE A 65 -3.51 7.95 5.79
N GLU A 66 -3.18 9.11 6.36
CA GLU A 66 -1.80 9.62 6.37
C GLU A 66 -0.87 8.73 7.20
N GLU A 67 -1.33 8.20 8.33
CA GLU A 67 -0.56 7.22 9.10
C GLU A 67 -0.28 5.94 8.31
N ILE A 68 -1.27 5.43 7.56
CA ILE A 68 -1.11 4.23 6.73
C ILE A 68 -0.11 4.50 5.60
N LYS A 69 -0.21 5.65 4.92
CA LYS A 69 0.75 6.05 3.88
C LYS A 69 2.16 6.18 4.44
N ALA A 70 2.32 6.87 5.57
CA ALA A 70 3.62 7.03 6.22
C ALA A 70 4.23 5.68 6.62
N LYS A 71 3.43 4.75 7.17
CA LYS A 71 3.90 3.38 7.48
C LYS A 71 4.30 2.62 6.21
N GLY A 72 3.55 2.75 5.12
CA GLY A 72 3.87 2.13 3.83
C GLY A 72 5.13 2.69 3.16
N GLU A 73 5.47 3.96 3.41
CA GLU A 73 6.72 4.58 2.93
C GLU A 73 7.93 4.15 3.75
N VAL A 74 7.79 3.97 5.07
CA VAL A 74 8.89 3.53 5.97
C VAL A 74 9.29 2.07 5.74
N GLU A 75 8.39 1.19 5.29
CA GLU A 75 8.75 -0.18 4.86
C GLU A 75 9.43 -0.24 3.48
N HIS A 76 9.56 0.90 2.80
CA HIS A 76 10.14 1.00 1.46
C HIS A 76 11.35 1.96 1.35
N ALA A 77 11.74 2.61 2.45
CA ALA A 77 12.95 3.43 2.59
C ALA A 77 14.13 2.63 3.17
#